data_AF-A0A2G9TDD4-F1
#
_entry.id   AF-A0A2G9TDD4-F1
#
_cell.length_a   1.000
_cell.length_b   1.000
_cell.length_c   1.000
_cell.angle_alpha   90.00
_cell.angle_beta   90.00
_cell.angle_gamma   90.00
#
_symmetry.space_group_name_H-M   'P 1'
#
loop_
_entity.id
_entity.type
_entity.pdbx_description
1 polymer ?
#
loop_
_entity_poly.entity_id
_entity_poly.type
_entity_poly.pdbx_seq_one_letter_code
_entity_poly.pdbx_strand_id
1 'polypeptide(L)'
;MPNHRTIHRPLNKLFPLEIRCVTEQSAPPEVRVGQNPEQTNTRPILQRRTKTAAYDIIRNFENDLGSSQQLSSVKIPIIMLTFLAIISPAAANISCAQGKVNISFFDGPFKLCFNEECRNITNQTSAMRYNLPISPSDGKVTVRLQPTYDHEKMEEVTLCDRPKFCDSHYLLSKTLLGNPHCWPEGAIGTTAIIVYILAVILLITSCLIIKTGKKHSKSRTRRKRSSKRCLSNVEAPMFELTPLPGSASLVVCAVLCAMIPTTNACQRGYMRQNVDLICNEQNECHFEYSRELLFNRLQKELCIEIVHENRTIGTAKFSRRPVEYKCVKVTETYTRSTEVRIYHVKRCALAGSCTANKCETLQANETVKELKVTQKYPGHSGCINTCGGVVCGCLLPMPACTFYRRVHRPLSKRVYEIIQCPHWVPTVLFDIEWVLLGRKKTFTASMKPYVTENIEEFNITTISLQKPANTIVNRRFAISNNVSLALPDRFTAPVECSSQKQAENNFSTC
;
A
#
# COMPACT_ATOMS: atom_id res chain seq x y z
N MET A 1 -23.56 -24.28 35.25
CA MET A 1 -23.01 -22.97 34.80
C MET A 1 -21.77 -22.67 35.65
N PRO A 2 -20.66 -22.05 35.20
CA PRO A 2 -20.25 -21.40 33.93
C PRO A 2 -19.19 -22.25 33.17
N ASN A 3 -18.71 -22.06 31.93
CA ASN A 3 -18.17 -20.91 31.20
C ASN A 3 -18.25 -21.21 29.68
N HIS A 4 -18.88 -20.34 28.88
CA HIS A 4 -18.87 -20.43 27.41
C HIS A 4 -17.62 -19.71 26.85
N ARG A 5 -16.55 -20.46 26.56
CA ARG A 5 -15.45 -19.99 25.71
C ARG A 5 -15.50 -20.71 24.37
N THR A 6 -15.98 -20.01 23.34
CA THR A 6 -15.86 -20.41 21.93
C THR A 6 -14.40 -20.26 21.50
N ILE A 7 -13.75 -21.37 21.20
CA ILE A 7 -12.42 -21.40 20.59
C ILE A 7 -12.60 -21.21 19.08
N HIS A 8 -12.22 -20.05 18.54
CA HIS A 8 -12.06 -19.86 17.10
C HIS A 8 -10.83 -20.64 16.63
N ARG A 9 -11.04 -21.74 15.91
CA ARG A 9 -9.97 -22.37 15.12
C ARG A 9 -9.80 -21.57 13.82
N PRO A 10 -8.57 -21.25 13.39
CA PRO A 10 -8.35 -20.71 12.05
C PRO A 10 -8.75 -21.76 11.00
N LEU A 11 -9.72 -21.40 10.16
CA LEU A 11 -10.12 -22.13 8.95
C LEU A 11 -8.99 -22.03 7.93
N ASN A 12 -7.96 -22.85 8.09
CA ASN A 12 -6.95 -23.14 7.07
C ASN A 12 -6.40 -24.55 7.30
N LYS A 13 -7.26 -25.55 7.11
CA LYS A 13 -6.86 -26.92 6.83
C LYS A 13 -7.75 -27.44 5.69
N LEU A 14 -7.21 -27.39 4.48
CA LEU A 14 -7.76 -28.13 3.35
C LEU A 14 -7.48 -29.62 3.61
N PHE A 15 -8.53 -30.39 3.85
CA PHE A 15 -8.45 -31.84 3.73
C PHE A 15 -8.62 -32.17 2.24
N PRO A 16 -7.69 -32.89 1.61
CA PRO A 16 -7.95 -33.44 0.29
C PRO A 16 -9.06 -34.48 0.44
N LEU A 17 -10.23 -34.20 -0.12
CA LEU A 17 -11.26 -35.20 -0.33
C LEU A 17 -10.82 -36.05 -1.52
N GLU A 18 -10.20 -37.20 -1.26
CA GLU A 18 -10.14 -38.28 -2.24
C GLU A 18 -11.55 -38.88 -2.36
N ILE A 19 -12.28 -38.51 -3.41
CA ILE A 19 -13.50 -39.22 -3.78
C ILE A 19 -13.05 -40.51 -4.46
N ARG A 20 -13.23 -41.65 -3.79
CA ARG A 20 -13.06 -42.97 -4.41
C ARG A 20 -14.37 -43.34 -5.10
N CYS A 21 -14.28 -43.72 -6.36
CA CYS A 21 -15.41 -44.28 -7.09
C CYS A 21 -15.81 -45.61 -6.44
N VAL A 22 -17.05 -45.70 -5.97
CA VAL A 22 -17.65 -46.95 -5.50
C VAL A 22 -18.15 -47.67 -6.76
N THR A 23 -17.60 -48.84 -7.05
CA THR A 23 -18.17 -49.74 -8.05
C THR A 23 -19.50 -50.25 -7.50
N GLU A 24 -20.62 -49.79 -8.07
CA GLU A 24 -21.92 -50.38 -7.81
C GLU A 24 -21.99 -51.78 -8.44
N GLN A 25 -22.08 -52.81 -7.61
CA GLN A 25 -22.63 -54.11 -8.01
C GLN A 25 -23.68 -54.57 -7.01
N SER A 26 -24.94 -54.50 -7.48
CA SER A 26 -26.10 -55.39 -7.24
C SER A 26 -26.44 -55.86 -5.82
N ALA A 27 -27.64 -55.52 -5.36
CA ALA A 27 -28.38 -56.15 -4.26
C ALA A 27 -28.99 -57.52 -4.68
N PRO A 28 -29.67 -58.27 -3.77
CA PRO A 28 -29.21 -58.95 -2.55
C PRO A 28 -29.42 -60.51 -2.67
N PRO A 29 -29.11 -61.35 -1.65
CA PRO A 29 -28.77 -62.76 -1.88
C PRO A 29 -29.97 -63.72 -1.84
N GLU A 30 -29.93 -64.75 -2.67
CA GLU A 30 -30.65 -66.02 -2.47
C GLU A 30 -29.69 -67.14 -2.04
N VAL A 31 -30.16 -67.93 -1.09
CA VAL A 31 -29.50 -69.07 -0.45
C VAL A 31 -29.45 -70.27 -1.41
N ARG A 32 -28.29 -70.94 -1.53
CA ARG A 32 -28.20 -72.41 -1.64
C ARG A 32 -26.78 -72.95 -1.42
N VAL A 33 -26.79 -74.15 -0.84
CA VAL A 33 -25.68 -74.95 -0.28
C VAL A 33 -24.98 -75.77 -1.37
N GLY A 34 -23.67 -75.97 -1.26
CA GLY A 34 -23.01 -77.23 -1.67
C GLY A 34 -21.71 -77.15 -2.48
N GLN A 35 -20.66 -77.74 -1.88
CA GLN A 35 -19.48 -78.43 -2.48
C GLN A 35 -18.27 -77.63 -3.01
N ASN A 36 -17.12 -77.89 -2.36
CA ASN A 36 -15.73 -77.79 -2.86
C ASN A 36 -15.42 -78.97 -3.82
N PRO A 37 -14.31 -79.02 -4.62
CA PRO A 37 -12.99 -78.42 -4.33
C PRO A 37 -12.17 -77.85 -5.53
N GLU A 38 -11.00 -77.29 -5.17
CA GLU A 38 -9.74 -77.20 -5.94
C GLU A 38 -9.68 -76.39 -7.25
N GLN A 39 -9.00 -75.23 -7.20
CA GLN A 39 -7.70 -75.09 -7.89
C GLN A 39 -6.94 -73.81 -7.48
N THR A 40 -5.65 -74.05 -7.26
CA THR A 40 -4.53 -73.20 -6.88
C THR A 40 -4.32 -72.00 -7.82
N ASN A 41 -4.05 -70.81 -7.28
CA ASN A 41 -2.98 -69.94 -7.78
C ASN A 41 -2.71 -68.73 -6.86
N THR A 42 -1.54 -68.79 -6.23
CA THR A 42 -0.84 -67.76 -5.45
C THR A 42 -0.70 -66.43 -6.22
N ARG A 43 -1.15 -65.31 -5.61
CA ARG A 43 -0.68 -63.96 -5.94
C ARG A 43 0.23 -63.46 -4.80
N PRO A 44 1.37 -62.82 -5.09
CA PRO A 44 2.28 -62.34 -4.05
C PRO A 44 1.66 -61.16 -3.31
N ILE A 45 1.68 -61.21 -1.98
CA ILE A 45 1.35 -60.08 -1.12
C ILE A 45 2.47 -59.05 -1.28
N LEU A 46 2.18 -57.95 -1.97
CA LEU A 46 3.09 -56.81 -2.07
C LEU A 46 3.14 -56.12 -0.69
N GLN A 47 4.29 -56.21 -0.03
CA GLN A 47 4.51 -55.58 1.27
C GLN A 47 4.30 -54.07 1.19
N ARG A 48 3.51 -53.58 2.16
CA ARG A 48 3.20 -52.17 2.42
C ARG A 48 4.49 -51.36 2.60
N ARG A 49 4.88 -50.57 1.60
CA ARG A 49 5.96 -49.58 1.73
C ARG A 49 5.59 -48.55 2.81
N THR A 50 6.44 -48.44 3.82
CA THR A 50 6.27 -47.63 5.03
C THR A 50 6.41 -46.13 4.77
N LYS A 51 5.84 -45.33 5.67
CA LYS A 51 5.76 -43.84 5.71
C LYS A 51 7.10 -43.08 5.66
N THR A 52 8.24 -43.76 5.55
CA THR A 52 9.58 -43.17 5.60
C THR A 52 9.98 -42.48 4.29
N ALA A 53 9.46 -42.91 3.13
CA ALA A 53 9.79 -42.29 1.84
C ALA A 53 9.31 -40.82 1.73
N ALA A 54 8.23 -40.45 2.43
CA ALA A 54 7.72 -39.07 2.40
C ALA A 54 8.61 -38.10 3.19
N TYR A 55 9.25 -38.56 4.28
CA TYR A 55 10.14 -37.73 5.08
C TYR A 55 11.48 -37.48 4.37
N ASP A 56 11.99 -38.48 3.64
CA ASP A 56 13.23 -38.32 2.87
C ASP A 56 13.04 -37.38 1.67
N ILE A 57 11.86 -37.37 1.04
CA ILE A 57 11.52 -36.42 -0.03
C ILE A 57 11.41 -34.99 0.52
N ILE A 58 10.80 -34.80 1.69
CA ILE A 58 10.69 -33.48 2.33
C ILE A 58 12.07 -32.98 2.78
N ARG A 59 12.90 -33.86 3.35
CA ARG A 59 14.26 -33.51 3.78
C ARG A 59 15.18 -33.16 2.61
N ASN A 60 15.04 -33.87 1.49
CA ASN A 60 15.77 -33.53 0.26
C ASN A 60 15.29 -32.19 -0.33
N PHE A 61 13.99 -31.88 -0.23
CA PHE A 61 13.44 -30.59 -0.64
C PHE A 61 13.92 -29.43 0.25
N GLU A 62 13.99 -29.64 1.58
CA GLU A 62 14.53 -28.65 2.53
C GLU A 62 16.04 -28.41 2.35
N ASN A 63 16.81 -29.46 2.01
CA ASN A 63 18.23 -29.33 1.70
C ASN A 63 18.49 -28.59 0.37
N ASP A 64 17.63 -28.78 -0.64
CA ASP A 64 17.71 -28.03 -1.91
C ASP A 64 17.36 -26.54 -1.74
N LEU A 65 16.47 -26.20 -0.82
CA LEU A 65 16.17 -24.81 -0.42
C LEU A 65 17.33 -24.11 0.32
N GLY A 66 18.27 -24.88 0.89
CA GLY A 66 19.39 -24.36 1.66
C GLY A 66 20.63 -23.97 0.85
N SER A 67 20.71 -24.28 -0.45
CA SER A 67 21.95 -24.14 -1.24
C SER A 67 21.96 -23.00 -2.28
N SER A 68 20.89 -22.23 -2.45
CA SER A 68 20.88 -21.08 -3.38
C SER A 68 21.22 -19.76 -2.69
N GLN A 69 22.45 -19.59 -2.20
CA GLN A 69 23.00 -18.26 -1.96
C GLN A 69 23.45 -17.67 -3.29
N GLN A 70 22.54 -17.01 -4.02
CA GLN A 70 22.90 -16.09 -5.10
C GLN A 70 22.89 -14.66 -4.55
N LEU A 71 24.10 -14.15 -4.36
CA LEU A 71 24.41 -12.78 -4.01
C LEU A 71 24.18 -11.89 -5.25
N SER A 72 23.03 -11.22 -5.34
CA SER A 72 22.75 -10.26 -6.42
C SER A 72 23.51 -8.94 -6.16
N SER A 73 24.72 -8.84 -6.69
CA SER A 73 25.52 -7.61 -6.73
C SER A 73 25.08 -6.75 -7.92
N VAL A 74 24.36 -5.66 -7.67
CA VAL A 74 24.14 -4.59 -8.65
C VAL A 74 25.47 -3.87 -8.91
N LYS A 75 26.03 -3.94 -10.13
CA LYS A 75 27.15 -3.09 -10.55
C LYS A 75 26.73 -2.15 -11.67
N ILE A 76 26.82 -0.86 -11.36
CA ILE A 76 26.72 0.30 -12.27
C ILE A 76 28.06 0.43 -13.02
N PRO A 77 28.10 0.74 -14.33
CA PRO A 77 29.36 0.91 -15.05
C PRO A 77 30.08 2.21 -14.65
N ILE A 78 31.35 2.06 -14.25
CA ILE A 78 32.29 3.14 -13.91
C ILE A 78 33.02 3.55 -15.20
N ILE A 79 32.38 4.35 -16.07
CA ILE A 79 33.08 5.08 -17.17
C ILE A 79 32.41 6.46 -17.37
N MET A 80 32.21 7.22 -16.29
CA MET A 80 31.71 8.61 -16.34
C MET A 80 32.32 9.50 -15.24
N LEU A 81 33.60 9.31 -14.91
CA LEU A 81 34.25 10.02 -13.79
C LEU A 81 35.47 10.87 -14.18
N THR A 82 35.72 11.10 -15.47
CA THR A 82 36.84 11.96 -15.91
C THR A 82 36.44 13.18 -16.75
N PHE A 83 35.14 13.44 -16.98
CA PHE A 83 34.69 14.58 -17.81
C PHE A 83 33.88 15.69 -17.09
N LEU A 84 33.70 15.62 -15.76
CA LEU A 84 32.83 16.56 -15.02
C LEU A 84 33.57 17.61 -14.16
N ALA A 85 34.82 17.92 -14.48
CA ALA A 85 35.59 18.96 -13.75
C ALA A 85 35.56 20.36 -14.39
N ILE A 86 34.71 20.61 -15.41
CA ILE A 86 34.54 21.94 -16.01
C ILE A 86 33.07 22.26 -16.25
N ILE A 87 32.25 22.24 -15.18
CA ILE A 87 31.01 23.01 -15.14
C ILE A 87 30.85 23.50 -13.70
N SER A 88 31.10 24.77 -13.44
CA SER A 88 30.57 25.40 -12.25
C SER A 88 29.04 25.35 -12.35
N PRO A 89 28.31 24.71 -11.41
CA PRO A 89 26.87 24.85 -11.42
C PRO A 89 26.54 26.30 -11.12
N ALA A 90 25.84 26.95 -12.04
CA ALA A 90 25.08 28.16 -11.75
C ALA A 90 24.31 27.94 -10.44
N ALA A 91 24.23 28.96 -9.59
CA ALA A 91 23.55 28.89 -8.31
C ALA A 91 22.12 28.33 -8.49
N ALA A 92 21.94 27.06 -8.13
CA ALA A 92 20.66 26.39 -8.14
C ALA A 92 19.83 26.87 -6.95
N ASN A 93 18.53 27.14 -7.15
CA ASN A 93 17.68 27.65 -6.08
C ASN A 93 17.18 26.54 -5.13
N ILE A 94 17.55 25.29 -5.42
CA ILE A 94 17.15 24.11 -4.67
C ILE A 94 18.40 23.28 -4.36
N SER A 95 18.57 22.92 -3.10
CA SER A 95 19.64 22.02 -2.67
C SER A 95 19.11 20.95 -1.72
N CYS A 96 19.65 19.75 -1.80
CA CYS A 96 19.23 18.62 -0.98
C CYS A 96 20.40 18.09 -0.16
N ALA A 97 20.19 17.98 1.15
CA ALA A 97 21.18 17.45 2.08
C ALA A 97 20.48 16.58 3.13
N GLN A 98 20.95 15.34 3.29
CA GLN A 98 20.56 14.44 4.39
C GLN A 98 19.03 14.25 4.55
N GLY A 99 18.32 13.97 3.46
CA GLY A 99 16.86 13.79 3.51
C GLY A 99 16.04 15.07 3.69
N LYS A 100 16.68 16.26 3.57
CA LYS A 100 16.05 17.57 3.65
C LYS A 100 16.22 18.34 2.35
N VAL A 101 15.16 19.05 1.96
CA VAL A 101 15.14 19.96 0.81
C VAL A 101 15.24 21.40 1.33
N ASN A 102 16.29 22.10 0.92
CA ASN A 102 16.52 23.50 1.20
C ASN A 102 16.21 24.31 -0.06
N ILE A 103 15.29 25.26 0.07
CA ILE A 103 14.90 26.16 -1.03
C ILE A 103 15.49 27.54 -0.68
N SER A 104 16.36 28.07 -1.56
CA SER A 104 16.87 29.42 -1.45
C SER A 104 15.75 30.44 -1.71
N PHE A 105 16.00 31.72 -1.42
CA PHE A 105 14.98 32.76 -1.55
C PHE A 105 14.43 32.82 -2.99
N PHE A 106 13.11 32.66 -3.13
CA PHE A 106 12.39 32.73 -4.40
C PHE A 106 11.34 33.85 -4.31
N ASP A 107 11.39 34.80 -5.25
CA ASP A 107 10.46 35.93 -5.26
C ASP A 107 9.20 35.57 -6.07
N GLY A 108 8.04 35.52 -5.40
CA GLY A 108 6.74 35.20 -5.98
C GLY A 108 6.19 33.79 -5.67
N PRO A 109 4.93 33.49 -6.07
CA PRO A 109 4.29 32.23 -5.78
C PRO A 109 4.82 31.09 -6.67
N PHE A 110 5.18 29.97 -6.06
CA PHE A 110 5.70 28.79 -6.75
C PHE A 110 5.02 27.50 -6.28
N LYS A 111 5.09 26.49 -7.12
CA LYS A 111 4.56 25.15 -6.89
C LYS A 111 5.71 24.20 -6.63
N LEU A 112 5.74 23.59 -5.46
CA LEU A 112 6.74 22.61 -5.05
C LEU A 112 6.13 21.21 -5.15
N CYS A 113 6.74 20.34 -5.95
CA CYS A 113 6.30 18.97 -6.16
C CYS A 113 7.33 17.98 -5.64
N PHE A 114 6.86 16.97 -4.90
CA PHE A 114 7.62 15.76 -4.57
C PHE A 114 7.00 14.62 -5.37
N ASN A 115 7.73 14.11 -6.38
CA ASN A 115 7.21 13.18 -7.37
C ASN A 115 5.94 13.73 -8.06
N GLU A 116 4.77 13.17 -7.75
CA GLU A 116 3.46 13.57 -8.29
C GLU A 116 2.63 14.43 -7.31
N GLU A 117 3.07 14.58 -6.06
CA GLU A 117 2.38 15.39 -5.05
C GLU A 117 2.91 16.82 -5.03
N CYS A 118 2.05 17.78 -5.38
CA CYS A 118 2.42 19.19 -5.46
C CYS A 118 1.70 20.06 -4.44
N ARG A 119 2.39 21.06 -3.91
CA ARG A 119 1.85 22.10 -3.02
C ARG A 119 2.14 23.47 -3.59
N ASN A 120 1.14 24.36 -3.54
CA ASN A 120 1.29 25.75 -3.96
C ASN A 120 1.69 26.59 -2.75
N ILE A 121 2.76 27.37 -2.88
CA ILE A 121 3.29 28.25 -1.85
C ILE A 121 3.18 29.69 -2.38
N THR A 122 2.42 30.53 -1.68
CA THR A 122 2.06 31.87 -2.17
C THR A 122 2.91 33.00 -1.61
N ASN A 123 3.72 32.76 -0.57
CA ASN A 123 4.58 33.79 0.02
C ASN A 123 5.72 33.17 0.84
N GLN A 124 6.95 33.66 0.66
CA GLN A 124 8.13 33.19 1.39
C GLN A 124 8.96 34.37 1.89
N THR A 125 9.13 34.49 3.21
CA THR A 125 9.94 35.55 3.86
C THR A 125 11.33 35.07 4.30
N SER A 126 11.63 33.77 4.23
CA SER A 126 12.93 33.19 4.59
C SER A 126 13.17 31.81 3.94
N ALA A 127 14.42 31.33 3.91
CA ALA A 127 14.77 30.00 3.43
C ALA A 127 13.96 28.89 4.16
N MET A 128 13.24 28.06 3.40
CA MET A 128 12.43 26.96 3.95
C MET A 128 13.16 25.63 3.86
N ARG A 129 12.96 24.77 4.87
CA ARG A 129 13.49 23.41 4.95
C ARG A 129 12.35 22.41 5.05
N TYR A 130 12.30 21.45 4.14
CA TYR A 130 11.31 20.37 4.16
C TYR A 130 11.97 19.02 4.45
N ASN A 131 11.42 18.26 5.40
CA ASN A 131 11.84 16.89 5.65
C ASN A 131 11.11 15.96 4.69
N LEU A 132 11.86 15.11 3.98
CA LEU A 132 11.26 14.08 3.13
C LEU A 132 10.69 12.93 3.98
N PRO A 133 9.58 12.32 3.58
CA PRO A 133 9.01 11.17 4.29
C PRO A 133 9.95 9.96 4.23
N ILE A 134 10.04 9.23 5.35
CA ILE A 134 10.81 8.00 5.47
C ILE A 134 10.09 6.90 4.65
N SER A 135 10.84 6.18 3.80
CA SER A 135 10.34 5.07 3.00
C SER A 135 11.15 3.81 3.31
N PRO A 136 10.53 2.61 3.37
CA PRO A 136 11.26 1.33 3.49
C PRO A 136 12.10 0.99 2.26
N SER A 137 11.81 1.63 1.12
CA SER A 137 12.60 1.54 -0.10
C SER A 137 13.48 2.79 -0.24
N ASP A 138 14.79 2.59 -0.45
CA ASP A 138 15.82 3.62 -0.68
C ASP A 138 15.65 4.39 -2.02
N GLY A 139 14.41 4.52 -2.49
CA GLY A 139 14.10 5.27 -3.71
C GLY A 139 14.34 6.77 -3.53
N LYS A 140 15.01 7.38 -4.50
CA LYS A 140 15.18 8.83 -4.60
C LYS A 140 13.85 9.53 -4.88
N VAL A 141 13.69 10.75 -4.40
CA VAL A 141 12.50 11.60 -4.64
C VAL A 141 12.85 12.66 -5.66
N THR A 142 12.04 12.80 -6.69
CA THR A 142 12.14 13.90 -7.65
C THR A 142 11.49 15.13 -7.05
N VAL A 143 12.24 16.20 -6.85
CA VAL A 143 11.73 17.48 -6.36
C VAL A 143 11.68 18.44 -7.54
N ARG A 144 10.51 19.04 -7.80
CA ARG A 144 10.30 19.99 -8.88
C ARG A 144 9.79 21.32 -8.34
N LEU A 145 10.38 22.41 -8.78
CA LEU A 145 9.91 23.77 -8.47
C LEU A 145 9.44 24.44 -9.75
N GLN A 146 8.18 24.83 -9.77
CA GLN A 146 7.53 25.43 -10.93
C GLN A 146 7.01 26.84 -10.56
N PRO A 147 7.48 27.91 -11.21
CA PRO A 147 6.93 29.26 -11.02
C PRO A 147 5.46 29.31 -11.47
N THR A 148 4.59 30.03 -10.74
CA THR A 148 3.14 30.05 -11.04
C THR A 148 2.76 31.07 -12.12
N TYR A 149 3.59 32.10 -12.35
CA TYR A 149 3.24 33.25 -13.21
C TYR A 149 3.98 33.33 -14.53
N ASP A 150 5.06 32.56 -14.72
CA ASP A 150 5.95 32.76 -15.87
C ASP A 150 6.21 31.41 -16.56
N HIS A 151 5.54 31.17 -17.68
CA HIS A 151 5.71 29.96 -18.48
C HIS A 151 7.09 29.90 -19.19
N GLU A 152 7.86 30.99 -19.17
CA GLU A 152 9.21 31.07 -19.76
C GLU A 152 10.34 30.72 -18.78
N LYS A 153 10.11 30.71 -17.46
CA LYS A 153 11.14 30.29 -16.49
C LYS A 153 11.19 28.77 -16.40
N MET A 154 12.35 28.20 -16.73
CA MET A 154 12.62 26.76 -16.72
C MET A 154 12.23 26.09 -15.40
N GLU A 155 11.55 24.95 -15.50
CA GLU A 155 11.26 24.05 -14.39
C GLU A 155 12.59 23.53 -13.80
N GLU A 156 12.86 23.86 -12.54
CA GLU A 156 14.08 23.39 -11.87
C GLU A 156 13.77 22.05 -11.18
N VAL A 157 14.42 20.99 -11.65
CA VAL A 157 14.21 19.61 -11.19
C VAL A 157 15.48 19.10 -10.52
N THR A 158 15.37 18.57 -9.30
CA THR A 158 16.48 17.97 -8.58
C THR A 158 16.06 16.61 -8.00
N LEU A 159 16.94 15.61 -8.07
CA LEU A 159 16.75 14.34 -7.37
C LEU A 159 17.35 14.41 -5.97
N CYS A 160 16.57 14.04 -4.97
CA CYS A 160 16.97 14.11 -3.57
C CYS A 160 16.87 12.73 -2.91
N ASP A 161 17.92 12.37 -2.17
CA ASP A 161 17.94 11.11 -1.41
C ASP A 161 17.02 11.22 -0.18
N ARG A 162 16.29 10.14 0.13
CA ARG A 162 15.43 10.07 1.32
C ARG A 162 16.28 9.91 2.59
N PRO A 163 15.76 10.32 3.77
CA PRO A 163 16.42 10.01 5.03
C PRO A 163 16.52 8.49 5.21
N LYS A 164 17.70 8.01 5.65
CA LYS A 164 17.93 6.59 5.89
C LYS A 164 16.99 6.10 7.00
N PHE A 165 16.39 4.93 6.81
CA PHE A 165 15.37 4.38 7.71
C PHE A 165 15.83 4.25 9.18
N CYS A 166 17.13 4.03 9.41
CA CYS A 166 17.70 3.85 10.74
C CYS A 166 18.43 5.09 11.32
N ASP A 167 18.42 6.25 10.64
CA ASP A 167 19.09 7.49 11.10
C ASP A 167 18.26 8.30 12.13
N SER A 168 17.52 7.63 13.01
CA SER A 168 16.85 8.30 14.13
C SER A 168 17.79 8.35 15.35
N HIS A 169 18.36 9.52 15.61
CA HIS A 169 19.40 9.84 16.60
C HIS A 169 19.02 9.67 18.09
N TYR A 170 18.51 8.51 18.51
CA TYR A 170 18.26 8.25 19.93
C TYR A 170 18.74 6.85 20.35
N LEU A 171 19.69 6.81 21.28
CA LEU A 171 20.40 5.60 21.71
C LEU A 171 19.51 4.58 22.48
N LEU A 172 18.21 4.83 22.65
CA LEU A 172 17.31 4.03 23.51
C LEU A 172 15.82 4.09 23.13
N SER A 173 15.48 4.43 21.89
CA SER A 173 14.07 4.42 21.50
C SER A 173 13.52 3.00 21.35
N LYS A 174 12.20 2.89 21.48
CA LYS A 174 11.44 1.69 21.15
C LYS A 174 11.67 1.21 19.71
N THR A 175 12.10 2.09 18.78
CA THR A 175 12.38 1.72 17.39
C THR A 175 13.76 1.08 17.20
N LEU A 176 14.72 1.33 18.09
CA LEU A 176 16.06 0.72 18.04
C LEU A 176 16.12 -0.60 18.81
N LEU A 177 15.53 -0.65 20.01
CA LEU A 177 15.59 -1.85 20.88
C LEU A 177 14.66 -2.99 20.43
N GLY A 178 13.63 -2.68 19.64
CA GLY A 178 12.62 -3.65 19.20
C GLY A 178 12.73 -4.06 17.73
N ASN A 179 13.68 -3.51 16.97
CA ASN A 179 13.80 -3.78 15.54
C ASN A 179 15.18 -4.34 15.17
N PRO A 180 15.33 -5.68 15.04
CA PRO A 180 16.60 -6.31 14.70
C PRO A 180 17.13 -5.91 13.32
N HIS A 181 16.31 -5.31 12.45
CA HIS A 181 16.77 -4.77 11.16
C HIS A 181 17.62 -3.51 11.28
N CYS A 182 17.45 -2.69 12.32
CA CYS A 182 18.18 -1.42 12.46
C CYS A 182 19.40 -1.49 13.38
N TRP A 183 19.46 -2.46 14.30
CA TRP A 183 20.61 -2.62 15.20
C TRP A 183 20.93 -4.09 15.51
N PRO A 184 21.39 -4.86 14.52
CA PRO A 184 21.61 -6.30 14.65
C PRO A 184 22.70 -6.65 15.67
N GLU A 185 23.79 -5.88 15.73
CA GLU A 185 24.90 -6.14 16.68
C GLU A 185 24.47 -5.97 18.14
N GLY A 186 23.67 -4.94 18.45
CA GLY A 186 23.13 -4.72 19.79
C GLY A 186 22.05 -5.73 20.18
N ALA A 187 21.23 -6.18 19.23
CA ALA A 187 20.25 -7.24 19.49
C ALA A 187 20.93 -8.57 19.84
N ILE A 188 22.03 -8.92 19.15
CA ILE A 188 22.85 -10.10 19.46
C ILE A 188 23.52 -9.93 20.82
N GLY A 189 24.09 -8.75 21.11
CA GLY A 189 24.73 -8.48 22.40
C GLY A 189 23.76 -8.55 23.59
N THR A 190 22.57 -7.94 23.46
CA THR A 190 21.55 -7.92 24.52
C THR A 190 20.98 -9.31 24.80
N THR A 191 20.70 -10.08 23.76
CA THR A 191 20.26 -11.48 23.91
C THR A 191 21.34 -12.35 24.55
N ALA A 192 22.61 -12.18 24.17
CA ALA A 192 23.73 -12.89 24.79
C ALA A 192 23.88 -12.55 26.28
N ILE A 193 23.74 -11.27 26.68
CA ILE A 193 23.80 -10.85 28.08
C ILE A 193 22.66 -11.47 28.89
N ILE A 194 21.43 -11.46 28.37
CA ILE A 194 20.26 -12.06 29.05
C ILE A 194 20.46 -13.57 29.24
N VAL A 195 20.93 -14.27 28.20
CA VAL A 195 21.24 -15.71 28.28
C VAL A 195 22.34 -15.97 29.29
N TYR A 196 23.38 -15.14 29.34
CA TYR A 196 24.46 -15.26 30.33
C TYR A 196 23.95 -15.07 31.76
N ILE A 197 23.12 -14.06 32.00
CA ILE A 197 22.51 -13.81 33.32
C ILE A 197 21.64 -14.99 33.74
N LEU A 198 20.82 -15.54 32.83
CA LEU A 198 19.99 -16.72 33.10
C LEU A 198 20.84 -17.95 33.40
N ALA A 199 21.93 -18.17 32.65
CA ALA A 199 22.86 -19.26 32.91
C ALA A 199 23.55 -19.12 34.28
N VAL A 200 23.95 -17.90 34.67
CA VAL A 200 24.52 -17.62 35.99
C VAL A 200 23.49 -17.87 37.09
N ILE A 201 22.23 -17.48 36.91
CA ILE A 201 21.15 -17.77 37.88
C ILE A 201 20.92 -19.28 37.99
N LEU A 202 20.92 -20.02 36.88
CA LEU A 202 20.82 -21.48 36.87
C LEU A 202 22.02 -22.16 37.56
N LEU A 203 23.23 -21.61 37.39
CA LEU A 203 24.44 -22.07 38.07
C LEU A 203 24.41 -21.76 39.58
N ILE A 204 23.90 -20.59 39.98
CA ILE A 204 23.75 -20.23 41.39
C ILE A 204 22.70 -21.11 42.05
N THR A 205 21.54 -21.30 41.41
CA THR A 205 20.47 -22.15 41.95
C THR A 205 20.90 -23.62 42.05
N SER A 206 21.57 -24.16 41.04
CA SER A 206 22.15 -25.51 41.12
C SER A 206 23.25 -25.62 42.19
N CYS A 207 24.12 -24.62 42.36
CA CYS A 207 25.10 -24.57 43.45
C CYS A 207 24.44 -24.50 44.84
N LEU A 208 23.33 -23.78 44.98
CA LEU A 208 22.57 -23.71 46.23
C LEU A 208 21.92 -25.07 46.54
N ILE A 209 21.35 -25.75 45.55
CA ILE A 209 20.78 -27.11 45.70
C ILE A 209 21.88 -28.12 46.10
N ILE A 210 23.08 -28.02 45.52
CA ILE A 210 24.22 -28.89 45.88
C ILE A 210 24.72 -28.58 47.30
N LYS A 211 24.74 -27.31 47.73
CA LYS A 211 25.13 -26.92 49.11
C LYS A 211 24.09 -27.35 50.15
N THR A 212 22.80 -27.35 49.84
CA THR A 212 21.76 -27.92 50.71
C THR A 212 21.81 -29.45 50.73
N GLY A 213 22.16 -30.10 49.61
CA GLY A 213 22.38 -31.55 49.54
C GLY A 213 23.65 -32.03 50.26
N LYS A 214 24.71 -31.22 50.35
CA LYS A 214 25.94 -31.54 51.09
C LYS A 214 25.89 -31.23 52.59
N LYS A 215 24.84 -30.57 53.09
CA LYS A 215 24.67 -30.31 54.53
C LYS A 215 24.27 -31.57 55.34
N HIS A 216 24.06 -32.70 54.68
CA HIS A 216 23.85 -34.01 55.32
C HIS A 216 25.04 -34.98 55.24
N SER A 217 26.20 -34.59 54.70
CA SER A 217 27.35 -35.51 54.58
C SER A 217 28.69 -34.84 54.89
N LYS A 218 29.18 -35.19 56.09
CA LYS A 218 30.58 -35.29 56.56
C LYS A 218 31.32 -34.04 57.05
N SER A 219 31.36 -33.99 58.38
CA SER A 219 32.55 -33.94 59.25
C SER A 219 33.91 -34.30 58.62
N ARG A 220 34.94 -33.56 59.07
CA ARG A 220 36.41 -33.80 59.02
C ARG A 220 37.03 -33.74 57.60
N THR A 221 38.06 -32.95 57.31
CA THR A 221 39.28 -32.66 58.11
C THR A 221 40.00 -31.38 57.61
N ARG A 222 40.70 -30.72 58.55
CA ARG A 222 41.71 -29.63 58.44
C ARG A 222 42.64 -29.77 57.21
N ARG A 223 43.22 -28.72 56.60
CA ARG A 223 44.21 -27.79 57.22
C ARG A 223 44.52 -26.59 56.30
N LYS A 224 44.56 -25.41 56.93
CA LYS A 224 45.31 -24.15 56.66
C LYS A 224 46.70 -24.40 56.01
N ARG A 225 47.38 -23.51 55.27
CA ARG A 225 47.24 -22.12 54.77
C ARG A 225 48.58 -21.81 54.04
N SER A 226 48.65 -20.69 53.31
CA SER A 226 49.86 -19.96 52.85
C SER A 226 50.40 -20.36 51.47
N SER A 227 50.91 -19.49 50.60
CA SER A 227 50.83 -18.04 50.36
C SER A 227 51.75 -17.79 49.16
N LYS A 228 51.46 -16.72 48.42
CA LYS A 228 52.32 -15.98 47.46
C LYS A 228 52.44 -16.49 46.01
N ARG A 229 51.89 -15.63 45.14
CA ARG A 229 52.41 -15.09 43.87
C ARG A 229 52.81 -16.09 42.78
N CYS A 230 52.10 -16.02 41.65
CA CYS A 230 52.69 -15.40 40.46
C CYS A 230 51.61 -14.87 39.51
N LEU A 231 51.91 -13.70 38.97
CA LEU A 231 51.27 -13.07 37.82
C LEU A 231 51.65 -13.90 36.58
N SER A 232 50.69 -14.29 35.76
CA SER A 232 51.00 -14.71 34.38
C SER A 232 49.88 -14.27 33.46
N ASN A 233 50.23 -13.28 32.63
CA ASN A 233 49.53 -12.93 31.41
C ASN A 233 49.35 -14.18 30.55
N VAL A 234 48.11 -14.44 30.12
CA VAL A 234 47.84 -15.24 28.94
C VAL A 234 46.80 -14.46 28.15
N GLU A 235 47.30 -13.68 27.19
CA GLU A 235 46.50 -13.06 26.13
C GLU A 235 45.78 -14.15 25.35
N ALA A 236 44.48 -13.96 25.14
CA ALA A 236 43.70 -14.74 24.21
C ALA A 236 44.03 -14.28 22.78
N PRO A 237 44.21 -15.20 21.81
CA PRO A 237 44.58 -14.83 20.44
C PRO A 237 43.44 -14.07 19.75
N MET A 238 43.76 -12.87 19.28
CA MET A 238 42.97 -12.14 18.29
C MET A 238 43.04 -12.89 16.96
N PHE A 239 41.88 -13.20 16.37
CA PHE A 239 41.78 -13.62 14.98
C PHE A 239 42.00 -12.40 14.08
N GLU A 240 43.21 -12.22 13.57
CA GLU A 240 43.45 -11.37 12.40
C GLU A 240 43.05 -12.14 11.14
N LEU A 241 42.10 -11.60 10.37
CA LEU A 241 41.83 -12.10 9.02
C LEU A 241 42.95 -11.63 8.09
N THR A 242 43.77 -12.57 7.63
CA THR A 242 44.71 -12.35 6.53
C THR A 242 43.95 -12.11 5.22
N PRO A 243 44.26 -11.06 4.43
CA PRO A 243 43.66 -10.86 3.10
C PRO A 243 44.17 -11.92 2.10
N LEU A 244 43.24 -12.59 1.41
CA LEU A 244 43.55 -13.51 0.31
C LEU A 244 44.27 -12.80 -0.85
N PRO A 245 45.38 -13.33 -1.39
CA PRO A 245 45.98 -12.85 -2.62
C PRO A 245 45.34 -13.57 -3.83
N GLY A 246 44.64 -12.84 -4.71
CA GLY A 246 44.06 -13.47 -5.91
C GLY A 246 43.10 -12.60 -6.72
N SER A 247 43.49 -11.37 -7.08
CA SER A 247 42.69 -10.47 -7.92
C SER A 247 42.41 -11.00 -9.33
N ALA A 248 43.21 -11.93 -9.86
CA ALA A 248 43.03 -12.47 -11.21
C ALA A 248 41.80 -13.38 -11.36
N SER A 249 41.46 -14.19 -10.34
CA SER A 249 40.33 -15.14 -10.41
C SER A 249 38.97 -14.43 -10.40
N LEU A 250 38.88 -13.31 -9.68
CA LEU A 250 37.68 -12.46 -9.65
C LEU A 250 37.45 -11.71 -10.96
N VAL A 251 38.52 -11.32 -11.66
CA VAL A 251 38.44 -10.66 -12.99
C VAL A 251 37.97 -11.65 -14.05
N VAL A 252 38.49 -12.88 -14.05
CA VAL A 252 38.08 -13.92 -15.01
C VAL A 252 36.59 -14.28 -14.83
N CYS A 253 36.11 -14.40 -13.58
CA CYS A 253 34.69 -14.63 -13.31
C CYS A 253 33.80 -13.46 -13.75
N ALA A 254 34.27 -12.22 -13.59
CA ALA A 254 33.53 -11.03 -14.03
C ALA A 254 33.43 -10.93 -15.57
N VAL A 255 34.49 -11.31 -16.29
CA VAL A 255 34.50 -11.34 -17.76
C VAL A 255 33.59 -12.44 -18.30
N LEU A 256 33.58 -13.62 -17.68
CA LEU A 256 32.66 -14.72 -18.05
C LEU A 256 31.18 -14.37 -17.83
N CYS A 257 30.86 -13.60 -16.77
CA CYS A 257 29.48 -13.15 -16.52
C CYS A 257 29.02 -12.06 -17.50
N ALA A 258 29.94 -11.30 -18.10
CA ALA A 258 29.62 -10.24 -19.05
C ALA A 258 29.30 -10.76 -20.47
N MET A 259 29.64 -12.02 -20.77
CA MET A 259 29.42 -12.64 -22.08
C MET A 259 28.10 -13.42 -22.18
N ILE A 260 27.27 -13.42 -21.14
CA ILE A 260 25.97 -14.09 -21.16
C ILE A 260 24.97 -13.16 -21.87
N PRO A 261 24.38 -13.57 -23.01
CA PRO A 261 23.41 -12.74 -23.71
C PRO A 261 22.20 -12.45 -22.80
N THR A 262 21.68 -11.24 -22.88
CA THR A 262 20.44 -10.82 -22.21
C THR A 262 19.31 -11.72 -22.71
N THR A 263 19.00 -12.75 -21.95
CA THR A 263 17.85 -13.62 -22.24
C THR A 263 16.59 -12.90 -21.75
N ASN A 264 15.58 -12.84 -22.61
CA ASN A 264 14.24 -12.42 -22.20
C ASN A 264 13.68 -13.50 -21.28
N ALA A 265 13.88 -13.35 -19.98
CA ALA A 265 13.37 -14.27 -18.98
C ALA A 265 11.95 -13.86 -18.57
N CYS A 266 11.02 -14.81 -18.60
CA CYS A 266 9.69 -14.62 -18.05
C CYS A 266 9.71 -14.79 -16.53
N GLN A 267 8.86 -14.04 -15.84
CA GLN A 267 8.73 -14.17 -14.39
C GLN A 267 8.03 -15.50 -14.04
N ARG A 268 8.64 -16.30 -13.17
CA ARG A 268 8.02 -17.52 -12.64
C ARG A 268 6.87 -17.12 -11.71
N GLY A 269 5.64 -17.22 -12.20
CA GLY A 269 4.45 -16.97 -11.40
C GLY A 269 3.77 -18.25 -10.92
N TYR A 270 2.74 -18.08 -10.12
CA TYR A 270 1.95 -19.19 -9.60
C TYR A 270 0.85 -19.54 -10.60
N MET A 271 0.84 -20.80 -11.04
CA MET A 271 -0.18 -21.33 -11.94
C MET A 271 -0.73 -22.64 -11.39
N ARG A 272 -2.03 -22.86 -11.59
CA ARG A 272 -2.68 -24.15 -11.35
C ARG A 272 -3.09 -24.73 -12.70
N GLN A 273 -2.94 -26.03 -12.89
CA GLN A 273 -3.32 -26.72 -14.11
C GLN A 273 -4.22 -27.91 -13.81
N ASN A 274 -5.22 -28.12 -14.65
CA ASN A 274 -6.04 -29.32 -14.71
C ASN A 274 -6.14 -29.81 -16.15
N VAL A 275 -6.26 -31.12 -16.33
CA VAL A 275 -6.43 -31.75 -17.65
C VAL A 275 -7.58 -32.73 -17.54
N ASP A 276 -8.62 -32.49 -18.31
CA ASP A 276 -9.83 -33.32 -18.34
C ASP A 276 -9.95 -34.00 -19.71
N LEU A 277 -10.31 -35.28 -19.73
CA LEU A 277 -10.62 -36.02 -20.96
C LEU A 277 -12.13 -35.96 -21.17
N ILE A 278 -12.57 -35.26 -22.19
CA ILE A 278 -13.99 -35.09 -22.53
C ILE A 278 -14.31 -35.91 -23.76
N CYS A 279 -15.26 -36.82 -23.64
CA CYS A 279 -15.72 -37.68 -24.73
C CYS A 279 -17.14 -37.27 -25.14
N ASN A 280 -17.35 -37.10 -26.45
CA ASN A 280 -18.69 -36.90 -27.00
C ASN A 280 -19.51 -38.21 -26.95
N GLU A 281 -20.82 -38.12 -27.20
CA GLU A 281 -21.74 -39.27 -27.27
C GLU A 281 -21.31 -40.32 -28.30
N GLN A 282 -20.52 -39.91 -29.31
CA GLN A 282 -19.97 -40.77 -30.36
C GLN A 282 -18.60 -41.40 -29.99
N ASN A 283 -18.18 -41.35 -28.71
CA ASN A 283 -16.88 -41.83 -28.22
C ASN A 283 -15.65 -41.10 -28.79
N GLU A 284 -15.82 -39.93 -29.40
CA GLU A 284 -14.71 -39.06 -29.78
C GLU A 284 -14.24 -38.28 -28.55
N CYS A 285 -13.04 -38.58 -28.06
CA CYS A 285 -12.47 -37.98 -26.86
C CYS A 285 -11.39 -36.94 -27.19
N HIS A 286 -11.42 -35.80 -26.49
CA HIS A 286 -10.40 -34.76 -26.56
C HIS A 286 -9.95 -34.35 -25.15
N PHE A 287 -8.70 -33.89 -25.03
CA PHE A 287 -8.17 -33.34 -23.79
C PHE A 287 -8.46 -31.84 -23.70
N GLU A 288 -9.13 -31.41 -22.63
CA GLU A 288 -9.32 -30.00 -22.30
C GLU A 288 -8.30 -29.59 -21.21
N TYR A 289 -7.51 -28.55 -21.50
CA TYR A 289 -6.50 -28.02 -20.60
C TYR A 289 -7.01 -26.75 -19.93
N SER A 290 -7.22 -26.79 -18.61
CA SER A 290 -7.62 -25.63 -17.83
C SER A 290 -6.43 -25.12 -17.00
N ARG A 291 -6.13 -23.81 -17.11
CA ARG A 291 -5.00 -23.17 -16.41
C ARG A 291 -5.46 -21.90 -15.68
N GLU A 292 -5.25 -21.86 -14.37
CA GLU A 292 -5.51 -20.67 -13.56
C GLU A 292 -4.21 -19.89 -13.38
N LEU A 293 -4.23 -18.60 -13.77
CA LEU A 293 -3.08 -17.71 -13.74
C LEU A 293 -3.24 -16.67 -12.63
N LEU A 294 -2.29 -16.63 -11.70
CA LEU A 294 -2.31 -15.67 -10.59
C LEU A 294 -1.41 -14.46 -10.87
N PHE A 295 -2.01 -13.28 -10.98
CA PHE A 295 -1.30 -12.01 -11.10
C PHE A 295 -1.32 -11.24 -9.78
N ASN A 296 -0.23 -10.55 -9.46
CA ASN A 296 -0.17 -9.66 -8.30
C ASN A 296 0.51 -8.32 -8.64
N ARG A 297 0.97 -7.57 -7.64
CA ARG A 297 1.64 -6.27 -7.85
C ARG A 297 3.04 -6.42 -8.46
N LEU A 298 3.74 -7.51 -8.14
CA LEU A 298 5.10 -7.82 -8.59
C LEU A 298 5.07 -8.66 -9.87
N GLN A 299 4.18 -9.65 -9.93
CA GLN A 299 3.96 -10.56 -11.05
C GLN A 299 2.87 -9.99 -11.96
N LYS A 300 3.29 -9.19 -12.95
CA LYS A 300 2.40 -8.63 -13.98
C LYS A 300 2.40 -9.44 -15.27
N GLU A 301 3.44 -10.23 -15.50
CA GLU A 301 3.59 -11.03 -16.73
C GLU A 301 3.73 -12.51 -16.37
N LEU A 302 3.06 -13.35 -17.14
CA LEU A 302 3.11 -14.81 -17.04
C LEU A 302 3.28 -15.39 -18.44
N CYS A 303 4.24 -16.29 -18.60
CA CYS A 303 4.48 -16.99 -19.87
C CYS A 303 4.18 -18.46 -19.69
N ILE A 304 3.55 -19.04 -20.71
CA ILE A 304 3.10 -20.41 -20.74
C ILE A 304 3.71 -21.06 -21.97
N GLU A 305 4.42 -22.15 -21.79
CA GLU A 305 4.89 -22.98 -22.89
C GLU A 305 3.84 -24.03 -23.27
N ILE A 306 3.67 -24.23 -24.56
CA ILE A 306 2.74 -25.19 -25.14
C ILE A 306 3.60 -26.30 -25.74
N VAL A 307 3.50 -27.48 -25.15
CA VAL A 307 4.31 -28.64 -25.50
C VAL A 307 3.41 -29.71 -26.07
N HIS A 308 3.81 -30.27 -27.20
CA HIS A 308 3.18 -31.42 -27.84
C HIS A 308 4.27 -32.43 -28.20
N GLU A 309 4.08 -33.70 -27.83
CA GLU A 309 5.04 -34.78 -28.07
C GLU A 309 6.49 -34.45 -27.62
N ASN A 310 6.65 -33.91 -26.41
CA ASN A 310 7.93 -33.43 -25.85
C ASN A 310 8.63 -32.31 -26.67
N ARG A 311 7.93 -31.65 -27.60
CA ARG A 311 8.43 -30.49 -28.33
C ARG A 311 7.59 -29.26 -28.01
N THR A 312 8.23 -28.13 -27.72
CA THR A 312 7.55 -26.84 -27.55
C THR A 312 7.06 -26.36 -28.92
N ILE A 313 5.74 -26.40 -29.12
CA ILE A 313 5.09 -25.96 -30.36
C ILE A 313 4.68 -24.49 -30.32
N GLY A 314 4.68 -23.88 -29.12
CA GLY A 314 4.31 -22.48 -28.97
C GLY A 314 4.52 -21.92 -27.57
N THR A 315 4.34 -20.62 -27.45
CA THR A 315 4.39 -19.86 -26.19
C THR A 315 3.24 -18.85 -26.13
N ALA A 316 2.67 -18.67 -24.96
CA ALA A 316 1.64 -17.68 -24.68
C ALA A 316 2.07 -16.79 -23.53
N LYS A 317 2.22 -15.50 -23.79
CA LYS A 317 2.57 -14.47 -22.81
C LYS A 317 1.33 -13.66 -22.47
N PHE A 318 1.02 -13.57 -21.18
CA PHE A 318 -0.08 -12.80 -20.62
C PHE A 318 0.50 -11.67 -19.78
N SER A 319 0.24 -10.43 -20.18
CA SER A 319 0.68 -9.23 -19.47
C SER A 319 -0.53 -8.45 -18.95
N ARG A 320 -0.65 -8.33 -17.63
CA ARG A 320 -1.76 -7.64 -16.97
C ARG A 320 -1.53 -6.13 -16.94
N ARG A 321 -2.47 -5.35 -17.47
CA ARG A 321 -2.51 -3.89 -17.31
C ARG A 321 -3.13 -3.49 -15.95
N PRO A 322 -2.98 -2.22 -15.52
CA PRO A 322 -3.72 -1.72 -14.38
C PRO A 322 -5.22 -2.00 -14.52
N VAL A 323 -5.85 -2.42 -13.43
CA VAL A 323 -7.30 -2.66 -13.41
C VAL A 323 -8.00 -1.33 -13.37
N GLU A 324 -8.89 -1.09 -14.32
CA GLU A 324 -9.64 0.15 -14.42
C GLU A 324 -10.92 0.02 -13.60
N TYR A 325 -11.24 1.05 -12.80
CA TYR A 325 -12.48 1.09 -12.02
C TYR A 325 -13.35 2.22 -12.53
N LYS A 326 -14.51 1.89 -13.08
CA LYS A 326 -15.50 2.88 -13.52
C LYS A 326 -16.49 3.16 -12.40
N CYS A 327 -16.55 4.41 -11.95
CA CYS A 327 -17.54 4.85 -10.96
C CYS A 327 -18.94 4.84 -11.57
N VAL A 328 -19.87 4.19 -10.88
CA VAL A 328 -21.31 4.37 -11.10
C VAL A 328 -21.72 5.59 -10.29
N LYS A 329 -21.82 6.75 -10.95
CA LYS A 329 -22.07 8.02 -10.28
C LYS A 329 -23.51 8.13 -9.77
N VAL A 330 -23.67 8.67 -8.56
CA VAL A 330 -24.93 9.14 -8.00
C VAL A 330 -24.77 10.59 -7.59
N THR A 331 -25.66 11.45 -8.06
CA THR A 331 -25.62 12.89 -7.76
C THR A 331 -26.32 13.17 -6.44
N GLU A 332 -25.63 13.87 -5.53
CA GLU A 332 -26.20 14.33 -4.26
C GLU A 332 -26.80 15.73 -4.42
N THR A 333 -25.95 16.71 -4.74
CA THR A 333 -26.34 18.12 -4.79
C THR A 333 -25.50 18.90 -5.80
N TYR A 334 -25.93 20.12 -6.12
CA TYR A 334 -25.16 21.05 -6.94
C TYR A 334 -24.68 22.22 -6.10
N THR A 335 -23.49 22.75 -6.38
CA THR A 335 -22.94 23.89 -5.64
C THR A 335 -22.12 24.80 -6.56
N ARG A 336 -21.71 25.95 -6.02
CA ARG A 336 -20.79 26.89 -6.68
C ARG A 336 -19.71 27.30 -5.70
N SER A 337 -18.56 27.69 -6.23
CA SER A 337 -17.52 28.30 -5.41
C SER A 337 -18.01 29.68 -4.95
N THR A 338 -18.08 29.89 -3.63
CA THR A 338 -18.59 31.13 -3.02
C THR A 338 -17.61 31.70 -2.01
N GLU A 339 -17.59 33.02 -1.88
CA GLU A 339 -17.00 33.74 -0.75
C GLU A 339 -18.10 34.22 0.21
N VAL A 340 -17.81 34.22 1.50
CA VAL A 340 -18.71 34.78 2.51
C VAL A 340 -18.52 36.29 2.56
N ARG A 341 -19.61 37.06 2.41
CA ARG A 341 -19.63 38.52 2.60
C ARG A 341 -20.68 38.92 3.61
N ILE A 342 -20.37 39.93 4.42
CA ILE A 342 -21.29 40.48 5.42
C ILE A 342 -21.64 41.91 5.01
N TYR A 343 -22.92 42.14 4.75
CA TYR A 343 -23.46 43.47 4.51
C TYR A 343 -24.19 43.92 5.77
N HIS A 344 -24.04 45.18 6.16
CA HIS A 344 -24.68 45.68 7.37
C HIS A 344 -25.12 47.14 7.22
N VAL A 345 -26.08 47.54 8.03
CA VAL A 345 -26.62 48.90 8.09
C VAL A 345 -27.15 49.18 9.49
N LYS A 346 -26.74 50.31 10.05
CA LYS A 346 -27.25 50.83 11.32
C LYS A 346 -28.42 51.78 11.06
N ARG A 347 -29.51 51.62 11.81
CA ARG A 347 -30.66 52.54 11.83
C ARG A 347 -30.97 52.92 13.26
N CYS A 348 -31.16 54.22 13.51
CA CYS A 348 -31.63 54.71 14.80
C CYS A 348 -33.04 54.18 15.11
N ALA A 349 -33.42 54.16 16.38
CA ALA A 349 -34.77 53.78 16.79
C ALA A 349 -35.82 54.59 16.02
N LEU A 350 -36.89 53.93 15.58
CA LEU A 350 -37.98 54.48 14.77
C LEU A 350 -37.58 54.95 13.36
N ALA A 351 -36.33 54.74 12.93
CA ALA A 351 -35.86 55.09 11.59
C ALA A 351 -35.80 53.85 10.67
N GLY A 352 -36.35 53.98 9.47
CA GLY A 352 -36.34 52.89 8.47
C GLY A 352 -37.03 51.63 8.98
N SER A 353 -36.37 50.48 8.87
CA SER A 353 -36.88 49.20 9.37
C SER A 353 -36.71 49.02 10.89
N CYS A 354 -36.08 49.96 11.61
CA CYS A 354 -35.84 49.83 13.06
C CYS A 354 -37.09 50.24 13.88
N THR A 355 -38.10 49.39 13.87
CA THR A 355 -39.29 49.51 14.74
C THR A 355 -39.08 48.79 16.07
N ALA A 356 -39.96 49.05 17.05
CA ALA A 356 -39.95 48.33 18.32
C ALA A 356 -39.91 46.81 18.09
N ASN A 357 -39.01 46.13 18.80
CA ASN A 357 -38.78 44.68 18.76
C ASN A 357 -38.42 44.10 17.38
N LYS A 358 -38.04 44.91 16.39
CA LYS A 358 -37.69 44.36 15.07
C LYS A 358 -36.47 43.44 15.11
N CYS A 359 -35.46 43.76 15.92
CA CYS A 359 -34.28 42.90 16.01
C CYS A 359 -34.60 41.51 16.58
N GLU A 360 -35.56 41.41 17.49
CA GLU A 360 -35.96 40.15 18.13
C GLU A 360 -36.87 39.31 17.24
N THR A 361 -37.66 39.97 16.38
CA THR A 361 -38.63 39.33 15.49
C THR A 361 -38.09 39.03 14.08
N LEU A 362 -36.88 39.49 13.75
CA LEU A 362 -36.29 39.31 12.42
C LEU A 362 -35.97 37.83 12.16
N GLN A 363 -36.57 37.26 11.12
CA GLN A 363 -36.29 35.89 10.69
C GLN A 363 -34.99 35.82 9.86
N ALA A 364 -34.31 34.66 9.91
CA ALA A 364 -33.06 34.46 9.18
C ALA A 364 -33.23 34.55 7.65
N ASN A 365 -34.37 34.12 7.11
CA ASN A 365 -34.70 34.19 5.68
C ASN A 365 -35.22 35.58 5.25
N GLU A 366 -35.67 36.41 6.20
CA GLU A 366 -36.18 37.76 5.92
C GLU A 366 -35.04 38.70 5.51
N THR A 367 -35.27 39.62 4.58
CA THR A 367 -34.30 40.67 4.22
C THR A 367 -34.93 42.04 4.43
N VAL A 368 -34.30 42.87 5.27
CA VAL A 368 -34.75 44.24 5.52
C VAL A 368 -34.62 45.11 4.27
N LYS A 369 -35.46 46.14 4.15
CA LYS A 369 -35.53 47.01 2.96
C LYS A 369 -34.17 47.62 2.61
N GLU A 370 -33.38 47.96 3.62
CA GLU A 370 -32.04 48.53 3.51
C GLU A 370 -31.01 47.58 2.90
N LEU A 371 -31.22 46.27 3.01
CA LEU A 371 -30.30 45.24 2.52
C LEU A 371 -30.86 44.48 1.31
N LYS A 372 -31.93 44.97 0.66
CA LYS A 372 -32.60 44.27 -0.45
C LYS A 372 -31.68 43.88 -1.61
N VAL A 373 -30.62 44.68 -1.86
CA VAL A 373 -29.60 44.41 -2.90
C VAL A 373 -28.89 43.06 -2.69
N THR A 374 -28.87 42.55 -1.47
CA THR A 374 -28.21 41.29 -1.09
C THR A 374 -29.09 40.05 -1.27
N GLN A 375 -30.38 40.22 -1.57
CA GLN A 375 -31.34 39.12 -1.76
C GLN A 375 -31.00 38.23 -2.97
N LYS A 376 -30.21 38.74 -3.92
CA LYS A 376 -29.69 37.97 -5.07
C LYS A 376 -28.69 36.88 -4.70
N TYR A 377 -28.30 36.78 -3.42
CA TYR A 377 -27.39 35.78 -2.92
C TYR A 377 -28.02 34.99 -1.77
N PRO A 378 -27.75 33.68 -1.69
CA PRO A 378 -28.21 32.85 -0.58
C PRO A 378 -27.50 33.29 0.70
N GLY A 379 -28.23 33.29 1.80
CA GLY A 379 -27.72 33.81 3.06
C GLY A 379 -28.79 34.07 4.10
N HIS A 380 -28.32 34.53 5.26
CA HIS A 380 -29.15 34.70 6.44
C HIS A 380 -28.98 36.11 7.01
N SER A 381 -30.08 36.71 7.41
CA SER A 381 -30.12 38.01 8.08
C SER A 381 -30.09 37.84 9.60
N GLY A 382 -29.59 38.86 10.26
CA GLY A 382 -29.62 38.99 11.72
C GLY A 382 -29.66 40.46 12.12
N CYS A 383 -29.92 40.70 13.39
CA CYS A 383 -30.03 42.04 13.94
C CYS A 383 -29.45 42.05 15.34
N ILE A 384 -28.74 43.13 15.66
CA ILE A 384 -28.27 43.39 17.02
C ILE A 384 -28.67 44.80 17.43
N ASN A 385 -29.09 44.93 18.69
CA ASN A 385 -29.34 46.23 19.30
C ASN A 385 -27.98 46.88 19.64
N THR A 386 -27.83 48.13 19.25
CA THR A 386 -26.62 48.96 19.43
C THR A 386 -26.99 50.26 20.14
N CYS A 387 -25.98 51.03 20.56
CA CYS A 387 -26.22 52.25 21.30
C CYS A 387 -27.03 53.28 20.49
N GLY A 388 -28.01 53.88 21.17
CA GLY A 388 -28.81 55.02 20.72
C GLY A 388 -28.37 56.33 21.39
N GLY A 389 -29.15 57.38 21.19
CA GLY A 389 -28.86 58.72 21.71
C GLY A 389 -27.84 59.50 20.89
N VAL A 390 -27.72 60.80 21.24
CA VAL A 390 -26.97 61.79 20.45
C VAL A 390 -25.50 61.40 20.32
N VAL A 391 -24.93 60.81 21.38
CA VAL A 391 -23.56 60.29 21.42
C VAL A 391 -23.31 59.22 20.35
N CYS A 392 -24.35 58.47 19.97
CA CYS A 392 -24.27 57.39 18.98
C CYS A 392 -24.82 57.78 17.60
N GLY A 393 -25.02 59.08 17.36
CA GLY A 393 -25.51 59.65 16.10
C GLY A 393 -27.04 59.54 15.92
N CYS A 394 -27.79 59.34 17.00
CA CYS A 394 -29.24 59.17 16.96
C CYS A 394 -29.96 60.21 17.81
N LEU A 395 -31.10 60.73 17.36
CA LEU A 395 -31.86 61.73 18.12
C LEU A 395 -32.50 61.14 19.39
N LEU A 396 -32.97 59.89 19.33
CA LEU A 396 -33.70 59.24 20.39
C LEU A 396 -32.77 58.39 21.28
N PRO A 397 -33.01 58.31 22.61
CA PRO A 397 -32.19 57.52 23.54
C PRO A 397 -32.41 56.01 23.43
N MET A 398 -33.42 55.58 22.69
CA MET A 398 -33.73 54.17 22.43
C MET A 398 -32.63 53.47 21.61
N PRO A 399 -32.41 52.15 21.81
CA PRO A 399 -31.36 51.41 21.10
C PRO A 399 -31.55 51.43 19.58
N ALA A 400 -30.44 51.57 18.86
CA ALA A 400 -30.42 51.53 17.40
C ALA A 400 -30.31 50.07 16.90
N CYS A 401 -30.95 49.76 15.78
CA CYS A 401 -30.88 48.44 15.16
C CYS A 401 -29.71 48.39 14.17
N THR A 402 -28.78 47.47 14.36
CA THR A 402 -27.78 47.14 13.34
C THR A 402 -28.18 45.84 12.66
N PHE A 403 -28.74 45.97 11.47
CA PHE A 403 -29.09 44.85 10.62
C PHE A 403 -27.86 44.38 9.87
N TYR A 404 -27.66 43.07 9.79
CA TYR A 404 -26.64 42.48 8.94
C TYR A 404 -27.19 41.29 8.18
N ARG A 405 -26.59 41.00 7.03
CA ARG A 405 -26.86 39.78 6.26
C ARG A 405 -25.53 39.16 5.84
N ARG A 406 -25.35 37.91 6.24
CA ARG A 406 -24.23 37.08 5.80
C ARG A 406 -24.67 36.33 4.56
N VAL A 407 -24.03 36.60 3.43
CA VAL A 407 -24.37 36.00 2.14
C VAL A 407 -23.19 35.26 1.53
N HIS A 408 -23.50 34.25 0.73
CA HIS A 408 -22.53 33.50 -0.07
C HIS A 408 -22.54 34.02 -1.50
N ARG A 409 -21.53 34.84 -1.84
CA ARG A 409 -21.39 35.43 -3.17
C ARG A 409 -20.61 34.47 -4.07
N PRO A 410 -21.15 34.06 -5.24
CA PRO A 410 -20.42 33.17 -6.13
C PRO A 410 -19.20 33.86 -6.72
N LEU A 411 -18.04 33.20 -6.63
CA LEU A 411 -16.76 33.64 -7.21
C LEU A 411 -16.70 33.41 -8.73
N SER A 412 -17.44 32.41 -9.23
CA SER A 412 -17.47 32.08 -10.65
C SER A 412 -18.87 31.61 -11.07
N LYS A 413 -19.12 31.58 -12.39
CA LYS A 413 -20.32 30.98 -13.00
C LYS A 413 -20.29 29.45 -13.04
N ARG A 414 -19.18 28.83 -12.64
CA ARG A 414 -19.00 27.38 -12.71
C ARG A 414 -19.83 26.68 -11.64
N VAL A 415 -20.66 25.73 -12.09
CA VAL A 415 -21.43 24.82 -11.24
C VAL A 415 -20.65 23.53 -11.05
N TYR A 416 -20.66 23.02 -9.82
CA TYR A 416 -20.11 21.72 -9.45
C TYR A 416 -21.26 20.78 -9.10
N GLU A 417 -21.25 19.59 -9.70
CA GLU A 417 -22.06 18.45 -9.31
C GLU A 417 -21.31 17.68 -8.23
N ILE A 418 -21.88 17.61 -7.02
CA ILE A 418 -21.35 16.77 -5.93
C ILE A 418 -21.91 15.37 -6.14
N ILE A 419 -21.01 14.41 -6.36
CA ILE A 419 -21.35 13.02 -6.59
C ILE A 419 -20.71 12.09 -5.57
N GLN A 420 -21.36 10.94 -5.38
CA GLN A 420 -20.81 9.79 -4.69
C GLN A 420 -20.84 8.57 -5.61
N CYS A 421 -19.88 7.67 -5.44
CA CYS A 421 -19.78 6.41 -6.17
C CYS A 421 -20.12 5.23 -5.25
N PRO A 422 -21.40 4.82 -5.12
CA PRO A 422 -21.76 3.66 -4.30
C PRO A 422 -21.15 2.36 -4.83
N HIS A 423 -20.98 2.28 -6.15
CA HIS A 423 -20.44 1.11 -6.84
C HIS A 423 -19.35 1.51 -7.83
N TRP A 424 -18.33 0.65 -7.90
CA TRP A 424 -17.23 0.76 -8.84
C TRP A 424 -17.16 -0.53 -9.63
N VAL A 425 -17.28 -0.41 -10.95
CA VAL A 425 -17.25 -1.55 -11.88
C VAL A 425 -15.82 -1.75 -12.36
N PRO A 426 -15.15 -2.86 -11.99
CA PRO A 426 -13.82 -3.17 -12.48
C PRO A 426 -13.83 -3.68 -13.92
N THR A 427 -12.83 -3.26 -14.70
CA THR A 427 -12.49 -3.79 -16.02
C THR A 427 -11.04 -4.26 -15.98
N VAL A 428 -10.79 -5.50 -16.36
CA VAL A 428 -9.43 -6.07 -16.37
C VAL A 428 -8.93 -6.12 -17.80
N LEU A 429 -7.82 -5.42 -18.04
CA LEU A 429 -7.17 -5.35 -19.34
C LEU A 429 -5.94 -6.26 -19.37
N PHE A 430 -5.83 -7.10 -20.39
CA PHE A 430 -4.67 -7.97 -20.62
C PHE A 430 -4.13 -7.79 -22.03
N ASP A 431 -2.80 -7.71 -22.14
CA ASP A 431 -2.10 -7.86 -23.40
C ASP A 431 -1.66 -9.32 -23.51
N ILE A 432 -2.10 -9.99 -24.59
CA ILE A 432 -1.84 -11.40 -24.82
C ILE A 432 -1.00 -11.52 -26.09
N GLU A 433 0.18 -12.10 -25.97
CA GLU A 433 1.01 -12.47 -27.10
C GLU A 433 1.04 -13.99 -27.24
N TRP A 434 0.57 -14.49 -28.36
CA TRP A 434 0.50 -15.91 -28.66
C TRP A 434 1.42 -16.23 -29.82
N VAL A 435 2.30 -17.21 -29.65
CA VAL A 435 3.19 -17.71 -30.70
C VAL A 435 2.95 -19.20 -30.84
N LEU A 436 2.41 -19.63 -31.98
CA LEU A 436 2.16 -21.06 -32.25
C LEU A 436 2.69 -21.41 -33.62
N LEU A 437 3.51 -22.46 -33.71
CA LEU A 437 4.15 -22.92 -34.95
C LEU A 437 4.84 -21.77 -35.71
N GLY A 438 5.47 -20.84 -34.98
CA GLY A 438 6.16 -19.67 -35.52
C GLY A 438 5.27 -18.48 -35.90
N ARG A 439 3.93 -18.59 -35.83
CA ARG A 439 3.00 -17.48 -36.07
C ARG A 439 2.75 -16.72 -34.78
N LYS A 440 3.15 -15.44 -34.75
CA LYS A 440 2.88 -14.52 -33.64
C LYS A 440 1.57 -13.76 -33.86
N LYS A 441 0.68 -13.80 -32.88
CA LYS A 441 -0.51 -12.95 -32.75
C LYS A 441 -0.40 -12.15 -31.45
N THR A 442 -0.84 -10.91 -31.47
CA THR A 442 -0.88 -10.05 -30.28
C THR A 442 -2.20 -9.31 -30.23
N PHE A 443 -2.89 -9.35 -29.11
CA PHE A 443 -4.16 -8.66 -28.92
C PHE A 443 -4.34 -8.19 -27.48
N THR A 444 -5.15 -7.16 -27.29
CA THR A 444 -5.54 -6.66 -25.97
C THR A 444 -6.97 -7.10 -25.68
N ALA A 445 -7.16 -7.86 -24.61
CA ALA A 445 -8.45 -8.32 -24.13
C ALA A 445 -8.96 -7.40 -23.01
N SER A 446 -10.23 -7.00 -23.10
CA SER A 446 -10.91 -6.20 -22.07
C SER A 446 -12.01 -7.01 -21.42
N MET A 447 -11.71 -7.60 -20.27
CA MET A 447 -12.58 -8.58 -19.63
C MET A 447 -13.32 -8.01 -18.42
N LYS A 448 -14.58 -8.42 -18.29
CA LYS A 448 -15.35 -8.21 -17.06
C LYS A 448 -15.11 -9.35 -16.06
N PRO A 449 -14.97 -9.07 -14.75
CA PRO A 449 -14.86 -10.13 -13.76
C PRO A 449 -16.05 -11.09 -13.76
N TYR A 450 -15.77 -12.36 -13.55
CA TYR A 450 -16.75 -13.46 -13.45
C TYR A 450 -17.57 -13.74 -14.72
N VAL A 451 -17.15 -13.22 -15.86
CA VAL A 451 -17.75 -13.51 -17.17
C VAL A 451 -16.72 -14.25 -18.02
N THR A 452 -17.15 -15.34 -18.67
CA THR A 452 -16.35 -16.06 -19.66
C THR A 452 -16.41 -15.33 -20.98
N GLU A 453 -15.27 -14.91 -21.49
CA GLU A 453 -15.13 -14.34 -22.83
C GLU A 453 -14.39 -15.35 -23.71
N ASN A 454 -14.98 -15.63 -24.87
CA ASN A 454 -14.33 -16.44 -25.89
C ASN A 454 -13.45 -15.50 -26.72
N ILE A 455 -12.13 -15.71 -26.64
CA ILE A 455 -11.14 -14.89 -27.31
C ILE A 455 -10.28 -15.81 -28.17
N GLU A 456 -10.49 -15.75 -29.49
CA GLU A 456 -9.93 -16.66 -30.48
C GLU A 456 -10.30 -18.13 -30.16
N GLU A 457 -9.34 -18.94 -29.71
CA GLU A 457 -9.53 -20.36 -29.37
C GLU A 457 -9.58 -20.60 -27.85
N PHE A 458 -9.58 -19.53 -27.03
CA PHE A 458 -9.55 -19.63 -25.57
C PHE A 458 -10.84 -19.14 -24.95
N ASN A 459 -11.31 -19.88 -23.94
CA ASN A 459 -12.31 -19.38 -23.00
C ASN A 459 -11.58 -18.80 -21.78
N ILE A 460 -11.55 -17.48 -21.67
CA ILE A 460 -10.84 -16.79 -20.59
C ILE A 460 -11.86 -16.21 -19.60
N THR A 461 -11.62 -16.47 -18.31
CA THR A 461 -12.42 -15.94 -17.21
C THR A 461 -11.54 -15.25 -16.19
N THR A 462 -11.99 -14.08 -15.72
CA THR A 462 -11.41 -13.48 -14.52
C THR A 462 -12.14 -14.04 -13.29
N ILE A 463 -11.55 -15.07 -12.67
CA ILE A 463 -12.14 -15.84 -11.57
C ILE A 463 -12.14 -15.13 -10.21
N SER A 464 -11.22 -14.18 -10.00
CA SER A 464 -11.09 -13.47 -8.73
C SER A 464 -10.38 -12.15 -8.92
N LEU A 465 -10.88 -11.12 -8.24
CA LEU A 465 -10.28 -9.79 -8.23
C LEU A 465 -10.26 -9.24 -6.80
N GLN A 466 -9.08 -8.93 -6.30
CA GLN A 466 -8.94 -8.28 -5.01
C GLN A 466 -9.29 -6.79 -5.13
N LYS A 467 -10.33 -6.36 -4.41
CA LYS A 467 -10.70 -4.94 -4.35
C LYS A 467 -9.57 -4.13 -3.69
N PRO A 468 -9.09 -3.03 -4.31
CA PRO A 468 -8.04 -2.21 -3.72
C PRO A 468 -8.55 -1.55 -2.44
N ALA A 469 -7.71 -1.54 -1.40
CA ALA A 469 -7.97 -0.85 -0.13
C ALA A 469 -7.76 0.68 -0.23
N ASN A 470 -8.06 1.29 -1.37
CA ASN A 470 -7.85 2.72 -1.59
C ASN A 470 -9.02 3.52 -0.98
N THR A 471 -8.70 4.54 -0.18
CA THR A 471 -9.68 5.42 0.47
C THR A 471 -10.48 6.25 -0.53
N ILE A 472 -9.95 6.48 -1.75
CA ILE A 472 -10.63 7.24 -2.81
C ILE A 472 -11.97 6.62 -3.23
N VAL A 473 -12.12 5.31 -3.07
CA VAL A 473 -13.32 4.54 -3.46
C VAL A 473 -14.55 4.99 -2.66
N ASN A 474 -14.35 5.50 -1.44
CA ASN A 474 -15.43 5.94 -0.55
C ASN A 474 -15.57 7.47 -0.48
N ARG A 475 -14.80 8.21 -1.29
CA ARG A 475 -14.87 9.68 -1.29
C ARG A 475 -15.99 10.20 -2.17
N ARG A 476 -16.38 11.45 -1.90
CA ARG A 476 -17.24 12.25 -2.78
C ARG A 476 -16.39 13.07 -3.72
N PHE A 477 -16.94 13.42 -4.87
CA PHE A 477 -16.27 14.20 -5.89
C PHE A 477 -17.12 15.41 -6.27
N ALA A 478 -16.47 16.55 -6.47
CA ALA A 478 -17.09 17.71 -7.11
C ALA A 478 -16.64 17.75 -8.57
N ILE A 479 -17.58 17.58 -9.49
CA ILE A 479 -17.32 17.50 -10.92
C ILE A 479 -17.93 18.69 -11.62
N SER A 480 -17.16 19.28 -12.51
CA SER A 480 -17.59 20.28 -13.48
C SER A 480 -17.00 19.91 -14.85
N ASN A 481 -17.46 20.56 -15.92
CA ASN A 481 -17.14 20.16 -17.31
C ASN A 481 -15.66 19.86 -17.57
N ASN A 482 -14.74 20.62 -16.96
CA ASN A 482 -13.30 20.51 -17.22
C ASN A 482 -12.48 20.19 -15.96
N VAL A 483 -13.12 20.03 -14.78
CA VAL A 483 -12.42 19.87 -13.51
C VAL A 483 -13.16 18.87 -12.64
N SER A 484 -12.43 17.88 -12.11
CA SER A 484 -12.91 16.98 -11.07
C SER A 484 -12.04 17.15 -9.82
N LEU A 485 -12.69 17.26 -8.66
CA LEU A 485 -12.03 17.45 -7.38
C LEU A 485 -12.48 16.33 -6.45
N ALA A 486 -11.54 15.65 -5.81
CA ALA A 486 -11.86 14.77 -4.70
C ALA A 486 -12.14 15.62 -3.45
N LEU A 487 -13.32 15.44 -2.86
CA LEU A 487 -13.71 16.16 -1.66
C LEU A 487 -13.12 15.49 -0.41
N PRO A 488 -12.68 16.27 0.59
CA PRO A 488 -12.28 15.73 1.88
C PRO A 488 -13.40 14.97 2.58
N ASP A 489 -13.02 14.11 3.52
CA ASP A 489 -13.98 13.39 4.35
C ASP A 489 -14.82 14.41 5.16
N ARG A 490 -16.15 14.24 5.18
CA ARG A 490 -17.12 15.15 5.83
C ARG A 490 -17.19 16.58 5.28
N PHE A 491 -16.73 16.82 4.05
CA PHE A 491 -16.89 18.14 3.42
C PHE A 491 -18.36 18.56 3.30
N THR A 492 -18.77 19.69 3.85
CA THR A 492 -20.12 20.25 3.64
C THR A 492 -20.03 21.44 2.70
N ALA A 493 -20.82 21.45 1.63
CA ALA A 493 -20.87 22.59 0.76
C ALA A 493 -21.49 23.79 1.50
N PRO A 494 -20.93 25.01 1.39
CA PRO A 494 -21.51 26.19 2.04
C PRO A 494 -22.92 26.52 1.55
N VAL A 495 -23.23 26.16 0.30
CA VAL A 495 -24.52 26.35 -0.35
C VAL A 495 -24.82 25.10 -1.17
N GLU A 496 -26.02 24.55 -1.04
CA GLU A 496 -26.47 23.36 -1.75
C GLU A 496 -27.73 23.68 -2.56
N CYS A 497 -27.69 23.35 -3.84
CA CYS A 497 -28.78 23.54 -4.78
C CYS A 497 -29.31 22.16 -5.22
N SER A 498 -30.63 22.08 -5.43
CA SER A 498 -31.28 20.82 -5.81
C SER A 498 -31.03 20.42 -7.26
N SER A 499 -30.81 21.40 -8.14
CA SER A 499 -30.59 21.16 -9.57
C SER A 499 -29.49 22.05 -10.15
N GLN A 500 -28.89 21.58 -11.25
CA GLN A 500 -27.90 22.36 -12.00
C GLN A 500 -28.48 23.70 -12.49
N LYS A 501 -29.71 23.69 -13.01
CA LYS A 501 -30.40 24.91 -13.49
C LYS A 501 -30.61 25.91 -12.35
N GLN A 502 -30.93 25.44 -11.14
CA GLN A 502 -31.06 26.30 -9.97
C GLN A 502 -29.71 26.93 -9.60
N ALA A 503 -28.64 26.14 -9.55
CA ALA A 503 -27.30 26.66 -9.23
C ALA A 503 -26.83 27.71 -10.26
N GLU A 504 -27.17 27.52 -11.53
CA GLU A 504 -26.75 28.39 -12.63
C GLU A 504 -27.55 29.71 -12.68
N ASN A 505 -28.88 29.60 -12.69
CA ASN A 505 -29.78 30.73 -12.98
C ASN A 505 -30.44 31.33 -11.73
N ASN A 506 -30.65 30.55 -10.67
CA ASN A 506 -31.42 30.97 -9.48
C ASN A 506 -30.70 30.64 -8.17
N PHE A 507 -29.42 30.99 -8.10
CA PHE A 507 -28.54 30.66 -6.97
C PHE A 507 -29.01 31.24 -5.63
N SER A 508 -29.81 32.32 -5.64
CA SER A 508 -30.39 32.92 -4.44
C SER A 508 -31.41 32.06 -3.69
N THR A 509 -31.94 31.03 -4.35
CA THR A 509 -32.94 30.11 -3.77
C THR A 509 -32.34 28.80 -3.27
N CYS A 510 -31.02 28.68 -3.42
CA CYS A 510 -30.22 27.82 -2.58
C CYS A 510 -29.97 28.55 -1.24
#